data_AF-A0A4V1UKL2-F1
#
_entry.id   AF-A0A4V1UKL2-F1
#
_cell.length_a   1.000
_cell.length_b   1.000
_cell.length_c   1.000
_cell.angle_alpha   90.00
_cell.angle_beta   90.00
_cell.angle_gamma   90.00
#
_symmetry.space_group_name_H-M   'P 1'
#
loop_
_entity.id
_entity.type
_entity.pdbx_description
1 polymer ?
#
loop_
_entity_poly.entity_id
_entity_poly.type
_entity_poly.pdbx_seq_one_letter_code
_entity_poly.pdbx_strand_id
1 'polypeptide(L)'
;MTPTITTTADLKAFCARLKNAPFIAVDTEFMRETTYWPKLCLIQAASAQEGACIDPLADGIDLEPFLDLLRDEAIDKVFHACRQDVEIFNNLGAMPHPIFDTQVAAMAAGYGEQVAYDALVRSMLKIDIDKSSRFTDWARRPLSDSQLSYALADVTHLAALYPKLRANLETAGRLSWVTGEMQGLNDPALYDSSPENAWKRLKPRKTQSKYLSVFKAVAAWREVTAQQRDQPRSRILKDEA
;
A
#
# COMPACT_ATOMS: atom_id res chain seq x y z
N MET A 1 20.83 -16.02 1.09
CA MET A 1 20.06 -15.06 1.91
C MET A 1 19.72 -13.88 1.03
N THR A 2 18.44 -13.53 0.96
CA THR A 2 18.00 -12.28 0.37
C THR A 2 18.36 -11.17 1.36
N PRO A 3 19.35 -10.31 1.09
CA PRO A 3 19.80 -9.34 2.07
C PRO A 3 18.69 -8.30 2.31
N THR A 4 18.35 -8.08 3.58
CA THR A 4 17.43 -7.03 4.01
C THR A 4 18.21 -5.74 4.27
N ILE A 5 17.75 -4.63 3.71
CA ILE A 5 18.32 -3.31 3.94
C ILE A 5 17.91 -2.86 5.34
N THR A 6 18.90 -2.68 6.20
CA THR A 6 18.71 -2.29 7.62
C THR A 6 19.48 -1.01 7.98
N THR A 7 20.23 -0.42 7.04
CA THR A 7 21.01 0.79 7.26
C THR A 7 20.63 1.89 6.27
N THR A 8 20.72 3.14 6.71
CA THR A 8 20.47 4.32 5.87
C THR A 8 21.44 4.39 4.68
N ALA A 9 22.69 3.95 4.85
CA ALA A 9 23.69 3.97 3.79
C ALA A 9 23.32 3.01 2.65
N ASP A 10 22.93 1.77 3.00
CA ASP A 10 22.48 0.77 2.03
C ASP A 10 21.18 1.20 1.35
N LEU A 11 20.25 1.81 2.11
CA LEU A 11 19.01 2.34 1.56
C LEU A 11 19.27 3.44 0.54
N LYS A 12 20.13 4.43 0.86
CA LYS A 12 20.53 5.49 -0.09
C LYS A 12 21.14 4.91 -1.36
N ALA A 13 22.04 3.94 -1.22
CA ALA A 13 22.68 3.30 -2.37
C ALA A 13 21.66 2.56 -3.25
N PHE A 14 20.70 1.86 -2.64
CA PHE A 14 19.63 1.17 -3.35
C PHE A 14 18.69 2.13 -4.08
N CYS A 15 18.19 3.17 -3.39
CA CYS A 15 17.33 4.20 -3.98
C CYS A 15 18.02 4.93 -5.14
N ALA A 16 19.32 5.21 -5.04
CA ALA A 16 20.07 5.85 -6.12
C ALA A 16 20.10 5.01 -7.41
N ARG A 17 20.11 3.67 -7.30
CA ARG A 17 20.02 2.78 -8.48
C ARG A 17 18.60 2.72 -9.02
N LEU A 18 17.61 2.54 -8.14
CA LEU A 18 16.20 2.56 -8.54
C LEU A 18 15.78 3.86 -9.20
N LYS A 19 16.37 5.00 -8.83
CA LYS A 19 16.07 6.30 -9.42
C LYS A 19 16.29 6.36 -10.95
N ASN A 20 17.15 5.50 -11.48
CA ASN A 20 17.42 5.44 -12.92
C ASN A 20 16.52 4.43 -13.66
N ALA A 21 15.63 3.72 -12.95
CA ALA A 21 14.68 2.80 -13.55
C ALA A 21 13.43 3.57 -14.05
N PRO A 22 12.78 3.10 -15.13
CA PRO A 22 11.57 3.75 -15.65
C PRO A 22 10.36 3.61 -14.71
N PHE A 23 10.39 2.62 -13.80
CA PHE A 23 9.37 2.38 -12.81
C PHE A 23 10.00 1.65 -11.61
N ILE A 24 9.28 1.67 -10.48
CA ILE A 24 9.55 0.81 -9.33
C ILE A 24 8.26 0.09 -8.93
N ALA A 25 8.33 -1.23 -8.79
CA ALA A 25 7.33 -2.02 -8.11
C ALA A 25 7.50 -1.86 -6.61
N VAL A 26 6.41 -1.66 -5.87
CA VAL A 26 6.42 -1.44 -4.43
C VAL A 26 5.31 -2.27 -3.80
N ASP A 27 5.60 -2.83 -2.63
CA ASP A 27 4.64 -3.50 -1.76
C ASP A 27 5.00 -3.22 -0.30
N THR A 28 4.08 -3.51 0.63
CA THR A 28 4.35 -3.40 2.06
C THR A 28 3.77 -4.56 2.86
N GLU A 29 4.42 -4.87 3.98
CA GLU A 29 3.85 -5.75 5.01
C GLU A 29 3.67 -4.96 6.30
N PHE A 30 2.51 -5.08 6.93
CA PHE A 30 2.15 -4.29 8.10
C PHE A 30 1.17 -5.02 9.03
N MET A 31 1.16 -4.63 10.31
CA MET A 31 0.22 -5.13 11.31
C MET A 31 -0.85 -4.08 11.60
N ARG A 32 -2.13 -4.48 11.72
CA ARG A 32 -3.25 -3.53 11.88
C ARG A 32 -4.41 -4.05 12.73
N GLU A 33 -4.33 -5.27 13.23
CA GLU A 33 -5.41 -5.95 13.94
C GLU A 33 -5.62 -5.41 15.36
N THR A 34 -4.55 -4.86 15.95
CA THR A 34 -4.50 -4.49 17.37
C THR A 34 -4.28 -3.00 17.61
N THR A 35 -3.84 -2.27 16.60
CA THR A 35 -3.53 -0.84 16.63
C THR A 35 -4.46 -0.03 15.74
N TYR A 36 -4.55 1.28 15.98
CA TYR A 36 -5.26 2.19 15.06
C TYR A 36 -4.40 2.47 13.84
N TRP A 37 -3.13 2.81 14.08
CA TRP A 37 -2.17 3.08 13.02
C TRP A 37 -1.55 1.77 12.53
N PRO A 38 -1.51 1.53 11.20
CA PRO A 38 -0.81 0.37 10.68
C PRO A 38 0.66 0.46 11.06
N LYS A 39 1.18 -0.60 11.67
CA LYS A 39 2.61 -0.72 11.94
C LYS A 39 3.30 -1.25 10.70
N LEU A 40 3.95 -0.36 9.95
CA LEU A 40 4.76 -0.74 8.79
C LEU A 40 5.92 -1.63 9.24
N CYS A 41 5.95 -2.86 8.73
CA CYS A 41 6.86 -3.91 9.16
C CYS A 41 7.87 -4.31 8.09
N LEU A 42 7.54 -4.16 6.81
CA LEU A 42 8.48 -4.38 5.71
C LEU A 42 8.05 -3.50 4.54
N ILE A 43 9.04 -2.98 3.82
CA ILE A 43 8.82 -2.37 2.50
C ILE A 43 9.57 -3.23 1.50
N GLN A 44 8.94 -3.54 0.38
CA GLN A 44 9.58 -4.20 -0.74
C GLN A 44 9.60 -3.24 -1.91
N ALA A 45 10.72 -3.21 -2.62
CA ALA A 45 10.80 -2.45 -3.86
C ALA A 45 11.65 -3.17 -4.90
N ALA A 46 11.27 -3.07 -6.16
CA ALA A 46 12.00 -3.66 -7.27
C ALA A 46 11.94 -2.82 -8.54
N SER A 47 13.04 -2.77 -9.26
CA SER A 47 13.07 -2.47 -10.69
C SER A 47 13.00 -3.77 -11.50
N ALA A 48 13.18 -3.69 -12.81
CA ALA A 48 13.34 -4.89 -13.64
C ALA A 48 14.68 -5.62 -13.38
N GLN A 49 15.68 -4.96 -12.78
CA GLN A 49 17.05 -5.46 -12.65
C GLN A 49 17.37 -5.95 -11.24
N GLU A 50 16.85 -5.27 -10.22
CA GLU A 50 17.11 -5.59 -8.82
C GLU A 50 15.88 -5.31 -7.96
N GLY A 51 15.77 -6.03 -6.84
CA GLY A 51 14.79 -5.76 -5.81
C GLY A 51 15.37 -6.04 -4.42
N ALA A 52 14.79 -5.41 -3.41
CA ALA A 52 15.21 -5.56 -2.02
C ALA A 52 14.03 -5.45 -1.06
N CYS A 53 14.20 -6.05 0.11
CA CYS A 53 13.37 -5.82 1.28
C CYS A 53 14.06 -4.79 2.17
N ILE A 54 13.33 -3.78 2.62
CA ILE A 54 13.79 -2.71 3.51
C ILE A 54 13.09 -2.89 4.85
N ASP A 55 13.87 -2.95 5.92
CA ASP A 55 13.36 -3.08 7.29
C ASP A 55 13.14 -1.70 7.93
N PRO A 56 11.90 -1.20 8.00
CA PRO A 56 11.57 0.09 8.62
C PRO A 56 11.70 0.07 10.16
N LEU A 57 11.83 -1.11 10.77
CA LEU A 57 12.00 -1.29 12.21
C LEU A 57 13.47 -1.41 12.62
N ALA A 58 14.41 -1.36 11.66
CA ALA A 58 15.84 -1.40 11.96
C ALA A 58 16.26 -0.17 12.77
N ASP A 59 17.12 -0.40 13.77
CA ASP A 59 17.53 0.67 14.68
C ASP A 59 18.31 1.78 13.94
N GLY A 60 17.86 3.02 14.10
CA GLY A 60 18.50 4.19 13.49
C GLY A 60 18.35 4.33 11.96
N ILE A 61 17.52 3.51 11.30
CA ILE A 61 17.27 3.68 9.86
C ILE A 61 16.47 4.95 9.58
N ASP A 62 16.93 5.72 8.60
CA ASP A 62 16.22 6.87 8.06
C ASP A 62 15.59 6.47 6.72
N LEU A 63 14.25 6.48 6.66
CA LEU A 63 13.48 6.07 5.50
C LEU A 63 13.37 7.16 4.42
N GLU A 64 13.79 8.40 4.72
CA GLU A 64 13.63 9.53 3.81
C GLU A 64 14.15 9.28 2.38
N PRO A 65 15.29 8.58 2.15
CA PRO A 65 15.74 8.27 0.80
C PRO A 65 14.72 7.47 -0.03
N PHE A 66 13.95 6.60 0.61
CA PHE A 66 12.89 5.84 -0.06
C PHE A 66 11.61 6.68 -0.20
N LEU A 67 11.27 7.48 0.81
CA LEU A 67 10.13 8.39 0.75
C LEU A 67 10.29 9.45 -0.37
N ASP A 68 11.50 9.94 -0.58
CA ASP A 68 11.85 10.82 -1.72
C ASP A 68 11.62 10.13 -3.06
N LEU A 69 11.99 8.85 -3.16
CA LEU A 69 11.78 8.07 -4.38
C LEU A 69 10.29 7.89 -4.69
N LEU A 70 9.44 7.71 -3.66
CA LEU A 70 7.99 7.63 -3.84
C LEU A 70 7.40 8.95 -4.37
N ARG A 71 7.94 10.09 -3.94
CA ARG A 71 7.52 11.44 -4.38
C ARG A 71 8.08 11.84 -5.74
N ASP A 72 9.04 11.11 -6.29
CA ASP A 72 9.69 11.47 -7.56
C ASP A 72 8.78 11.24 -8.77
N GLU A 73 8.26 12.32 -9.35
CA GLU A 73 7.33 12.27 -10.48
C GLU A 73 7.93 11.69 -11.77
N ALA A 74 9.25 11.55 -11.85
CA ALA A 74 9.91 11.00 -13.04
C ALA A 74 9.80 9.46 -13.14
N ILE A 75 9.32 8.79 -12.09
CA ILE A 75 9.32 7.33 -11.99
C ILE A 75 7.93 6.83 -11.63
N ASP A 76 7.40 5.88 -12.39
CA ASP A 76 6.12 5.24 -12.06
C ASP A 76 6.24 4.37 -10.80
N LYS A 77 5.38 4.59 -9.80
CA LYS A 77 5.24 3.69 -8.64
C LYS A 77 4.15 2.67 -8.93
N VAL A 78 4.57 1.44 -9.13
CA VAL A 78 3.70 0.32 -9.50
C VAL A 78 3.35 -0.47 -8.25
N PHE A 79 2.06 -0.64 -8.03
CA PHE A 79 1.52 -1.42 -6.91
C PHE A 79 0.46 -2.41 -7.41
N HIS A 80 -0.08 -3.23 -6.51
CA HIS A 80 -1.29 -4.00 -6.74
C HIS A 80 -2.27 -3.78 -5.58
N ALA A 81 -3.47 -3.25 -5.84
CA ALA A 81 -4.48 -2.98 -4.81
C ALA A 81 -3.98 -2.07 -3.67
N CYS A 82 -3.33 -0.97 -4.02
CA CYS A 82 -2.36 -0.22 -3.22
C CYS A 82 -2.94 0.67 -2.12
N ARG A 83 -4.24 0.60 -1.86
CA ARG A 83 -4.93 1.61 -1.06
C ARG A 83 -4.37 1.70 0.37
N GLN A 84 -4.03 0.57 0.98
CA GLN A 84 -3.47 0.57 2.34
C GLN A 84 -1.99 0.95 2.35
N ASP A 85 -1.23 0.57 1.33
CA ASP A 85 0.17 0.96 1.16
C ASP A 85 0.30 2.48 1.03
N VAL A 86 -0.50 3.08 0.17
CA VAL A 86 -0.53 4.53 -0.03
C VAL A 86 -0.97 5.25 1.23
N GLU A 87 -1.94 4.71 1.99
CA GLU A 87 -2.32 5.27 3.29
C GLU A 87 -1.13 5.32 4.26
N ILE A 88 -0.35 4.23 4.33
CA ILE A 88 0.85 4.16 5.17
C ILE A 88 1.85 5.23 4.76
N PHE A 89 2.18 5.33 3.47
CA PHE A 89 3.14 6.32 2.99
C PHE A 89 2.63 7.76 3.12
N ASN A 90 1.33 8.00 2.92
CA ASN A 90 0.71 9.30 3.18
C ASN A 90 0.84 9.71 4.66
N ASN A 91 0.63 8.77 5.59
CA ASN A 91 0.83 9.03 7.02
C ASN A 91 2.30 9.31 7.38
N LEU A 92 3.24 8.83 6.55
CA LEU A 92 4.67 9.15 6.63
C LEU A 92 5.04 10.45 5.86
N GLY A 93 4.08 11.19 5.33
CA GLY A 93 4.32 12.44 4.59
C GLY A 93 4.87 12.23 3.17
N ALA A 94 4.68 11.04 2.60
CA ALA A 94 5.25 10.63 1.33
C ALA A 94 4.19 10.06 0.38
N MET A 95 3.28 10.90 -0.11
CA MET A 95 2.32 10.47 -1.13
C MET A 95 3.07 9.95 -2.37
N PRO A 96 2.96 8.66 -2.74
CA PRO A 96 3.57 8.17 -3.96
C PRO A 96 2.90 8.83 -5.16
N HIS A 97 3.66 9.36 -6.12
CA HIS A 97 3.09 9.97 -7.34
C HIS A 97 4.11 10.05 -8.49
N PRO A 98 3.81 9.56 -9.72
CA PRO A 98 2.57 8.93 -10.17
C PRO A 98 2.42 7.47 -9.72
N ILE A 99 1.16 7.03 -9.55
CA ILE A 99 0.82 5.65 -9.19
C ILE A 99 0.29 4.89 -10.40
N PHE A 100 0.70 3.64 -10.54
CA PHE A 100 0.08 2.64 -11.39
C PHE A 100 -0.36 1.45 -10.54
N ASP A 101 -1.67 1.30 -10.32
CA ASP A 101 -2.25 0.15 -9.64
C ASP A 101 -2.62 -0.95 -10.64
N THR A 102 -1.93 -2.09 -10.55
CA THR A 102 -2.16 -3.21 -11.47
C THR A 102 -3.52 -3.89 -11.30
N GLN A 103 -4.21 -3.78 -10.16
CA GLN A 103 -5.58 -4.29 -10.01
C GLN A 103 -6.57 -3.43 -10.79
N VAL A 104 -6.46 -2.10 -10.67
CA VAL A 104 -7.28 -1.15 -11.45
C VAL A 104 -7.02 -1.34 -12.95
N ALA A 105 -5.74 -1.44 -13.35
CA ALA A 105 -5.36 -1.70 -14.74
C ALA A 105 -5.89 -3.06 -15.25
N ALA A 106 -5.85 -4.10 -14.42
CA ALA A 106 -6.31 -5.43 -14.79
C ALA A 106 -7.84 -5.50 -14.99
N MET A 107 -8.62 -4.70 -14.26
CA MET A 107 -10.05 -4.54 -14.52
C MET A 107 -10.31 -4.07 -15.95
N ALA A 108 -9.64 -3.01 -16.40
CA ALA A 108 -9.79 -2.50 -17.77
C ALA A 108 -9.24 -3.47 -18.84
N ALA A 109 -8.27 -4.31 -18.46
CA ALA A 109 -7.76 -5.40 -19.30
C ALA A 109 -8.66 -6.64 -19.32
N GLY A 110 -9.77 -6.67 -18.55
CA GLY A 110 -10.77 -7.74 -18.59
C GLY A 110 -10.51 -8.91 -17.64
N TYR A 111 -9.67 -8.74 -16.62
CA TYR A 111 -9.40 -9.78 -15.61
C TYR A 111 -10.42 -9.81 -14.44
N GLY A 112 -11.43 -8.93 -14.49
CA GLY A 112 -12.43 -8.76 -13.42
C GLY A 112 -12.14 -7.56 -12.52
N GLU A 113 -13.16 -7.08 -11.79
CA GLU A 113 -13.09 -5.83 -11.02
C GLU A 113 -12.11 -5.87 -9.84
N GLN A 114 -11.93 -7.03 -9.22
CA GLN A 114 -11.09 -7.20 -8.02
C GLN A 114 -10.23 -8.47 -8.15
N VAL A 115 -9.49 -8.57 -9.25
CA VAL A 115 -8.57 -9.69 -9.43
C VAL A 115 -7.53 -9.69 -8.32
N ALA A 116 -7.32 -10.86 -7.70
CA ALA A 116 -6.28 -11.04 -6.70
C ALA A 116 -4.89 -11.08 -7.36
N TYR A 117 -3.88 -10.64 -6.63
CA TYR A 117 -2.49 -10.58 -7.12
C TYR A 117 -2.00 -11.91 -7.70
N ASP A 118 -2.18 -13.00 -6.95
CA ASP A 118 -1.77 -14.34 -7.35
C ASP A 118 -2.51 -14.83 -8.60
N ALA A 119 -3.80 -14.52 -8.73
CA ALA A 119 -4.58 -14.87 -9.90
C ALA A 119 -4.09 -14.11 -11.14
N LEU A 120 -3.72 -12.83 -10.98
CA LEU A 120 -3.19 -12.00 -12.05
C LEU A 120 -1.80 -12.48 -12.49
N VAL A 121 -0.90 -12.75 -11.54
CA VAL A 121 0.44 -13.33 -11.78
C VAL A 121 0.34 -14.68 -12.47
N ARG A 122 -0.52 -15.58 -11.99
CA ARG A 122 -0.76 -16.88 -12.62
C ARG A 122 -1.26 -16.75 -14.04
N SER A 123 -2.19 -15.82 -14.29
CA SER A 123 -2.76 -15.61 -15.61
C SER A 123 -1.74 -15.05 -16.61
N MET A 124 -0.95 -14.06 -16.20
CA MET A 124 -0.04 -13.32 -17.10
C MET A 124 1.38 -13.88 -17.18
N LEU A 125 1.90 -14.41 -16.08
CA LEU A 125 3.27 -14.91 -15.98
C LEU A 125 3.36 -16.43 -15.92
N LYS A 126 2.22 -17.13 -15.75
CA LYS A 126 2.18 -18.61 -15.59
C LYS A 126 2.98 -19.10 -14.38
N ILE A 127 3.03 -18.29 -13.33
CA ILE A 127 3.69 -18.58 -12.06
C ILE A 127 2.62 -18.80 -10.98
N ASP A 128 2.73 -19.88 -10.22
CA ASP A 128 1.90 -20.11 -9.03
C ASP A 128 2.62 -19.53 -7.79
N ILE A 129 1.99 -18.57 -7.12
CA ILE A 129 2.53 -17.93 -5.92
C ILE A 129 2.28 -18.83 -4.70
N ASP A 130 3.32 -19.07 -3.92
CA ASP A 130 3.19 -19.68 -2.59
C ASP A 130 2.59 -18.67 -1.60
N LYS A 131 1.44 -19.01 -1.00
CA LYS A 131 0.72 -18.16 -0.04
C LYS A 131 1.08 -18.44 1.42
N SER A 132 2.02 -19.36 1.67
CA SER A 132 2.33 -19.88 3.01
C SER A 132 2.74 -18.80 4.01
N SER A 133 3.36 -17.71 3.56
CA SER A 133 3.91 -16.66 4.42
C SER A 133 3.04 -15.40 4.52
N ARG A 134 1.86 -15.37 3.87
CA ARG A 134 0.98 -14.18 3.86
C ARG A 134 0.43 -13.79 5.22
N PHE A 135 0.10 -14.79 6.06
CA PHE A 135 -0.49 -14.57 7.39
C PHE A 135 0.51 -14.96 8.48
N THR A 136 1.52 -14.11 8.66
CA THR A 136 2.58 -14.29 9.64
C THR A 136 2.75 -13.02 10.48
N ASP A 137 3.46 -13.11 11.60
CA ASP A 137 3.85 -11.94 12.38
C ASP A 137 5.02 -11.22 11.69
N TRP A 138 4.70 -10.18 10.91
CA TRP A 138 5.68 -9.36 10.21
C TRP A 138 6.44 -8.41 11.14
N ALA A 139 5.96 -8.18 12.36
CA ALA A 139 6.67 -7.36 13.35
C ALA A 139 7.80 -8.10 14.05
N ARG A 140 7.84 -9.43 13.94
CA ARG A 140 8.88 -10.26 14.55
C ARG A 140 10.24 -10.02 13.88
N ARG A 141 11.31 -10.03 14.70
CA ARG A 141 12.70 -10.01 14.22
C ARG A 141 13.55 -11.15 14.82
N PRO A 142 14.51 -11.71 14.05
CA PRO A 142 14.68 -11.50 12.60
C PRO A 142 13.53 -12.13 11.81
N LEU A 143 13.28 -11.64 10.59
CA LEU A 143 12.38 -12.30 9.65
C LEU A 143 13.02 -13.60 9.14
N SER A 144 12.22 -14.60 8.81
CA SER A 144 12.73 -15.85 8.21
C SER A 144 13.09 -15.65 6.74
N ASP A 145 13.97 -16.52 6.22
CA ASP A 145 14.29 -16.55 4.78
C ASP A 145 13.03 -16.78 3.92
N SER A 146 12.05 -17.53 4.40
CA SER A 146 10.78 -17.76 3.70
C SER A 146 9.93 -16.49 3.61
N GLN A 147 9.85 -15.71 4.70
CA GLN A 147 9.17 -14.41 4.71
C GLN A 147 9.82 -13.45 3.72
N LEU A 148 11.15 -13.34 3.75
CA LEU A 148 11.90 -12.45 2.86
C LEU A 148 11.79 -12.87 1.39
N SER A 149 11.78 -14.18 1.11
CA SER A 149 11.63 -14.70 -0.25
C SER A 149 10.23 -14.47 -0.80
N TYR A 150 9.19 -14.70 0.02
CA TYR A 150 7.80 -14.39 -0.30
C TYR A 150 7.63 -12.90 -0.61
N ALA A 151 8.06 -12.05 0.32
CA ALA A 151 7.99 -10.59 0.20
C ALA A 151 8.69 -10.08 -1.08
N LEU A 152 9.90 -10.55 -1.35
CA LEU A 152 10.63 -10.12 -2.55
C LEU A 152 9.96 -10.62 -3.84
N ALA A 153 9.33 -11.80 -3.82
CA ALA A 153 8.59 -12.32 -4.96
C ALA A 153 7.43 -11.41 -5.37
N ASP A 154 6.74 -10.80 -4.39
CA ASP A 154 5.60 -9.90 -4.66
C ASP A 154 6.01 -8.71 -5.53
N VAL A 155 7.14 -8.07 -5.27
CA VAL A 155 7.59 -6.94 -6.11
C VAL A 155 8.34 -7.36 -7.38
N THR A 156 9.07 -8.48 -7.37
CA THR A 156 9.81 -8.94 -8.56
C THR A 156 8.88 -9.51 -9.64
N HIS A 157 7.83 -10.24 -9.24
CA HIS A 157 6.78 -10.66 -10.17
C HIS A 157 5.95 -9.47 -10.66
N LEU A 158 5.66 -8.50 -9.78
CA LEU A 158 4.96 -7.27 -10.17
C LEU A 158 5.76 -6.47 -11.21
N ALA A 159 7.08 -6.35 -11.02
CA ALA A 159 7.98 -5.70 -11.98
C ALA A 159 8.01 -6.41 -13.35
N ALA A 160 7.90 -7.74 -13.37
CA ALA A 160 7.79 -8.50 -14.61
C ALA A 160 6.39 -8.42 -15.26
N LEU A 161 5.35 -8.24 -14.46
CA LEU A 161 3.95 -8.20 -14.90
C LEU A 161 3.57 -6.85 -15.50
N TYR A 162 3.99 -5.76 -14.85
CA TYR A 162 3.59 -4.40 -15.17
C TYR A 162 3.81 -4.00 -16.64
N PRO A 163 5.00 -4.22 -17.25
CA PRO A 163 5.22 -3.82 -18.64
C PRO A 163 4.28 -4.53 -19.61
N LYS A 164 3.94 -5.80 -19.32
CA LYS A 164 3.01 -6.60 -20.13
C LYS A 164 1.58 -6.08 -19.99
N LEU A 165 1.15 -5.78 -18.76
CA LEU A 165 -0.20 -5.28 -18.49
C LEU A 165 -0.42 -3.91 -19.13
N ARG A 166 0.56 -3.01 -18.99
CA ARG A 166 0.54 -1.69 -19.62
C ARG A 166 0.48 -1.81 -21.15
N ALA A 167 1.34 -2.63 -21.76
CA ALA A 167 1.33 -2.84 -23.21
C ALA A 167 0.00 -3.41 -23.73
N ASN A 168 -0.63 -4.32 -22.98
CA ASN A 168 -1.95 -4.85 -23.33
C ASN A 168 -3.02 -3.75 -23.32
N LEU A 169 -3.01 -2.86 -22.32
CA LEU A 169 -3.93 -1.72 -22.24
C LEU A 169 -3.69 -0.71 -23.36
N GLU A 170 -2.43 -0.42 -23.68
CA GLU A 170 -2.05 0.48 -24.78
C GLU A 170 -2.52 -0.07 -26.12
N THR A 171 -2.24 -1.35 -26.40
CA THR A 171 -2.68 -2.04 -27.63
C THR A 171 -4.21 -2.05 -27.76
N ALA A 172 -4.92 -2.20 -26.64
CA ALA A 172 -6.38 -2.18 -26.60
C ALA A 172 -6.99 -0.76 -26.64
N GLY A 173 -6.16 0.30 -26.55
CA GLY A 173 -6.63 1.68 -26.44
C GLY A 173 -7.38 1.99 -25.13
N ARG A 174 -7.09 1.24 -24.05
CA ARG A 174 -7.80 1.29 -22.76
C ARG A 174 -6.99 1.90 -21.61
N LEU A 175 -5.73 2.28 -21.85
CA LEU A 175 -4.90 2.88 -20.78
C LEU A 175 -5.53 4.16 -20.22
N SER A 176 -6.15 4.98 -21.08
CA SER A 176 -6.84 6.21 -20.66
C SER A 176 -8.09 5.95 -19.82
N TRP A 177 -8.69 4.75 -19.90
CA TRP A 177 -9.93 4.43 -19.19
C TRP A 177 -9.74 4.40 -17.68
N VAL A 178 -8.52 4.10 -17.22
CA VAL A 178 -8.20 3.96 -15.78
C VAL A 178 -7.48 5.17 -15.22
N THR A 179 -7.19 6.19 -16.04
CA THR A 179 -6.37 7.34 -15.59
C THR A 179 -7.03 8.09 -14.44
N GLY A 180 -8.37 8.26 -14.46
CA GLY A 180 -9.10 8.92 -13.39
C GLY A 180 -9.05 8.14 -12.08
N GLU A 181 -9.23 6.82 -12.16
CA GLU A 181 -9.13 5.92 -11.01
C GLU A 181 -7.71 5.92 -10.41
N MET A 182 -6.67 5.89 -11.25
CA MET A 182 -5.28 5.98 -10.80
C MET A 182 -5.00 7.32 -10.11
N GLN A 183 -5.45 8.44 -10.70
CA GLN A 183 -5.30 9.77 -10.12
C GLN A 183 -6.02 9.89 -8.78
N GLY A 184 -7.18 9.25 -8.63
CA GLY A 184 -7.92 9.22 -7.37
C GLY A 184 -7.14 8.56 -6.22
N LEU A 185 -6.19 7.67 -6.51
CA LEU A 185 -5.30 7.08 -5.50
C LEU A 185 -4.25 8.08 -4.99
N ASN A 186 -4.00 9.17 -5.71
CA ASN A 186 -3.10 10.24 -5.26
C ASN A 186 -3.80 11.32 -4.43
N ASP A 187 -5.11 11.24 -4.19
CA ASP A 187 -5.86 12.23 -3.41
C ASP A 187 -5.70 11.98 -1.88
N PRO A 188 -5.05 12.89 -1.12
CA PRO A 188 -4.93 12.75 0.33
C PRO A 188 -6.29 12.63 1.05
N ALA A 189 -7.37 13.18 0.49
CA ALA A 189 -8.70 13.08 1.08
C ALA A 189 -9.22 11.62 1.15
N LEU A 190 -8.71 10.72 0.30
CA LEU A 190 -9.02 9.29 0.35
C LEU A 190 -8.52 8.62 1.65
N TYR A 191 -7.49 9.22 2.26
CA TYR A 191 -6.75 8.72 3.43
C TYR A 191 -6.97 9.60 4.67
N ASP A 192 -7.87 10.58 4.59
CA ASP A 192 -8.18 11.50 5.68
C ASP A 192 -8.57 10.74 6.95
N SER A 193 -7.90 10.96 8.07
CA SER A 193 -8.25 10.37 9.37
C SER A 193 -8.82 11.39 10.35
N SER A 194 -9.19 12.58 9.87
CA SER A 194 -9.69 13.68 10.71
C SER A 194 -10.98 13.30 11.48
N PRO A 195 -11.04 13.54 12.80
CA PRO A 195 -12.20 13.24 13.63
C PRO A 195 -13.52 13.83 13.15
N GLU A 196 -13.50 15.06 12.64
CA GLU A 196 -14.67 15.78 12.14
C GLU A 196 -15.32 15.11 10.91
N ASN A 197 -14.56 14.31 10.17
CA ASN A 197 -15.03 13.58 8.99
C ASN A 197 -15.32 12.10 9.29
N ALA A 198 -15.00 11.59 10.48
CA ALA A 198 -15.16 10.18 10.83
C ALA A 198 -16.59 9.65 10.61
N TRP A 199 -17.61 10.49 10.86
CA TRP A 199 -19.01 10.15 10.65
C TRP A 199 -19.38 9.82 9.20
N LYS A 200 -18.62 10.32 8.20
CA LYS A 200 -18.89 10.08 6.77
C LYS A 200 -18.68 8.61 6.38
N ARG A 201 -17.89 7.87 7.16
CA ARG A 201 -17.63 6.43 6.97
C ARG A 201 -18.73 5.56 7.58
N LEU A 202 -19.60 6.15 8.39
CA LEU A 202 -20.67 5.45 9.08
C LEU A 202 -22.01 5.67 8.39
N LYS A 203 -22.93 4.73 8.61
CA LYS A 203 -24.30 4.81 8.08
C LYS A 203 -25.24 5.30 9.18
N PRO A 204 -25.61 6.60 9.22
CA PRO A 204 -26.55 7.11 10.22
C PRO A 204 -27.92 6.44 10.05
N ARG A 205 -28.56 6.06 11.17
CA ARG A 205 -29.90 5.42 11.15
C ARG A 205 -31.05 6.39 10.92
N LYS A 206 -30.82 7.68 11.21
CA LYS A 206 -31.80 8.75 11.09
C LYS A 206 -31.15 9.96 10.45
N THR A 207 -31.97 10.79 9.80
CA THR A 207 -31.52 11.99 9.09
C THR A 207 -31.88 13.29 9.81
N GLN A 208 -32.57 13.21 10.96
CA GLN A 208 -32.98 14.40 11.71
C GLN A 208 -31.75 15.14 12.25
N SER A 209 -31.75 16.48 12.14
CA SER A 209 -30.62 17.33 12.53
C SER A 209 -30.10 17.08 13.96
N LYS A 210 -31.01 16.97 14.94
CA LYS A 210 -30.65 16.68 16.35
C LYS A 210 -29.96 15.31 16.54
N TYR A 211 -30.34 14.31 15.74
CA TYR A 211 -29.67 13.01 15.76
C TYR A 211 -28.29 13.11 15.11
N LEU A 212 -28.21 13.76 13.94
CA LEU A 212 -26.96 13.90 13.21
C LEU A 212 -25.92 14.71 13.97
N SER A 213 -26.31 15.73 14.75
CA SER A 213 -25.36 16.49 15.57
C SER A 213 -24.69 15.61 16.64
N VAL A 214 -25.47 14.82 17.37
CA VAL A 214 -24.96 13.87 18.37
C VAL A 214 -24.14 12.78 17.70
N PHE A 215 -24.63 12.21 16.59
CA PHE A 215 -23.94 11.18 15.82
C PHE A 215 -22.55 11.63 15.36
N LYS A 216 -22.44 12.84 14.80
CA LYS A 216 -21.17 13.44 14.38
C LYS A 216 -20.23 13.64 15.58
N ALA A 217 -20.73 14.15 16.70
CA ALA A 217 -19.93 14.36 17.90
C ALA A 217 -19.39 13.05 18.49
N VAL A 218 -20.22 12.01 18.54
CA VAL A 218 -19.82 10.67 19.02
C VAL A 218 -18.82 10.03 18.06
N ALA A 219 -19.03 10.13 16.75
CA ALA A 219 -18.08 9.62 15.76
C ALA A 219 -16.71 10.31 15.88
N ALA A 220 -16.68 11.63 16.05
CA ALA A 220 -15.45 12.38 16.27
C ALA A 220 -14.75 12.00 17.58
N TRP A 221 -15.50 11.89 18.69
CA TRP A 221 -14.96 11.43 19.97
C TRP A 221 -14.35 10.02 19.87
N ARG A 222 -15.05 9.10 19.19
CA ARG A 222 -14.55 7.74 18.97
C ARG A 222 -13.24 7.76 18.18
N GLU A 223 -13.19 8.56 17.13
CA GLU A 223 -12.00 8.71 16.28
C GLU A 223 -10.79 9.19 17.09
N VAL A 224 -10.94 10.29 17.83
CA VAL A 224 -9.89 10.84 18.71
C VAL A 224 -9.45 9.79 19.73
N THR A 225 -10.40 9.11 20.37
CA THR A 225 -10.09 8.11 21.40
C THR A 225 -9.33 6.91 20.82
N ALA A 226 -9.71 6.46 19.63
CA ALA A 226 -9.06 5.36 18.93
C ALA A 226 -7.62 5.73 18.53
N GLN A 227 -7.41 6.95 18.02
CA GLN A 227 -6.08 7.49 17.68
C GLN A 227 -5.19 7.62 18.91
N GLN A 228 -5.68 8.24 19.99
CA GLN A 228 -4.90 8.49 21.20
C GLN A 228 -4.49 7.21 21.93
N ARG A 229 -5.38 6.19 21.91
CA ARG A 229 -5.11 4.90 22.54
C ARG A 229 -4.38 3.92 21.63
N ASP A 230 -4.17 4.30 20.37
CA ASP A 230 -3.72 3.43 19.29
C ASP A 230 -4.47 2.08 19.29
N GLN A 231 -5.81 2.15 19.22
CA GLN A 231 -6.69 0.99 19.26
C GLN A 231 -7.69 1.01 18.10
N PRO A 232 -8.07 -0.15 17.55
CA PRO A 232 -9.12 -0.23 16.53
C PRO A 232 -10.41 0.45 17.00
N ARG A 233 -11.06 1.19 16.10
CA ARG A 233 -12.30 1.95 16.39
C ARG A 233 -13.38 1.08 17.06
N SER A 234 -13.50 -0.16 16.63
CA SER A 234 -14.45 -1.15 17.16
C SER A 234 -14.19 -1.56 18.62
N ARG A 235 -12.96 -1.40 19.13
CA ARG A 235 -12.64 -1.59 20.55
C ARG A 235 -13.07 -0.41 21.41
N ILE A 236 -13.17 0.79 20.82
CA ILE A 236 -13.70 1.97 21.52
C ILE A 236 -15.23 1.91 21.54
N LEU A 237 -15.84 1.81 20.36
CA LEU A 237 -17.29 1.70 20.19
C LEU A 237 -17.60 1.07 18.82
N LYS A 238 -18.40 -0.01 18.80
CA LYS A 238 -18.83 -0.67 17.57
C LYS A 238 -19.70 0.25 16.71
N ASP A 239 -19.68 0.05 15.40
CA ASP A 239 -20.45 0.86 14.45
C ASP A 239 -21.97 0.71 14.68
N GLU A 240 -22.44 -0.42 15.22
CA GLU A 240 -23.84 -0.73 15.46
C GLU A 240 -24.39 -0.29 16.83
N ALA A 241 -23.53 0.19 17.73
CA ALA A 241 -23.88 0.54 19.11
C ALA A 241 -24.81 1.76 19.22
#